data_AF-L7UL73-F1
#
_entry.id   AF-L7UL73-F1
#
_cell.length_a   1.000
_cell.length_b   1.000
_cell.length_c   1.000
_cell.angle_alpha   90.00
_cell.angle_beta   90.00
_cell.angle_gamma   90.00
#
_symmetry.space_group_name_H-M   'P 1'
#
loop_
_entity.id
_entity.type
_entity.pdbx_description
1 polymer ?
#
loop_
_entity_poly.entity_id
_entity_poly.type
_entity_poly.pdbx_seq_one_letter_code
_entity_poly.pdbx_strand_id
1 'polypeptide(L)'
;MTANGTWWDDTCSTSRKLACRKASTDCTTAGCPADLWKLSIAARSWGVSRSGLLECPAGDAFKAPRNAAENTSPRAVAAGQRVWLNYADQGREGAWSSWGPN
;
A
#
# COMPACT_ATOMS: atom_id res chain seq x y z
N MET A 1 6.90 -3.43 2.29
CA MET A 1 7.95 -2.52 1.77
C MET A 1 9.06 -2.36 2.79
N THR A 2 10.33 -2.37 2.40
CA THR A 2 11.50 -2.09 3.26
C THR A 2 11.87 -0.61 3.26
N ALA A 3 12.82 -0.20 4.10
CA ALA A 3 13.37 1.17 4.14
C ALA A 3 13.96 1.65 2.80
N ASN A 4 14.30 0.73 1.89
CA ASN A 4 14.84 1.02 0.55
C ASN A 4 13.77 1.03 -0.54
N GLY A 5 12.50 0.82 -0.19
CA GLY A 5 11.38 0.79 -1.13
C GLY A 5 11.22 -0.53 -1.88
N THR A 6 11.97 -1.58 -1.50
CA THR A 6 11.80 -2.94 -2.04
C THR A 6 10.64 -3.66 -1.38
N TRP A 7 9.95 -4.51 -2.12
CA TRP A 7 8.75 -5.22 -1.68
C TRP A 7 9.10 -6.68 -1.45
N TRP A 8 8.60 -7.23 -0.35
CA TRP A 8 8.82 -8.61 0.07
C TRP A 8 7.46 -9.11 0.53
N ASP A 9 7.12 -10.33 0.16
CA ASP A 9 6.04 -11.06 0.80
C ASP A 9 6.43 -11.37 2.25
N ASP A 10 5.41 -11.57 3.07
CA ASP A 10 5.55 -12.02 4.44
C ASP A 10 4.27 -12.80 4.77
N THR A 11 4.31 -13.57 5.85
CA THR A 11 3.17 -14.38 6.29
C THR A 11 1.93 -13.50 6.46
N CYS A 12 0.79 -13.93 5.90
CA CYS A 12 -0.44 -13.15 5.91
C CYS A 12 -0.96 -12.82 7.32
N SER A 13 -0.54 -13.56 8.35
CA SER A 13 -0.85 -13.34 9.77
C SER A 13 -0.03 -12.21 10.41
N THR A 14 1.08 -11.79 9.79
CA THR A 14 1.93 -10.73 10.32
C THR A 14 1.19 -9.39 10.32
N SER A 15 1.15 -8.75 11.48
CA SER A 15 0.49 -7.45 11.63
C SER A 15 1.43 -6.29 11.28
N ARG A 16 1.07 -5.51 10.26
CA ARG A 16 1.79 -4.27 9.88
C ARG A 16 0.79 -3.17 9.54
N LYS A 17 1.23 -1.91 9.61
CA LYS A 17 0.44 -0.80 9.07
C LYS A 17 0.30 -0.94 7.56
N LEU A 18 -0.79 -0.42 7.03
CA LEU A 18 -1.13 -0.48 5.62
C LEU A 18 -0.80 0.84 4.95
N ALA A 19 -0.33 0.78 3.71
CA ALA A 19 -0.21 1.95 2.86
C ALA A 19 -1.58 2.26 2.21
N CYS A 20 -2.16 3.37 2.64
CA CYS A 20 -3.43 3.90 2.18
C CYS A 20 -3.20 5.03 1.20
N ARG A 21 -3.88 5.00 0.06
CA ARG A 21 -3.82 6.02 -0.99
C ARG A 21 -5.16 6.73 -1.08
N LYS A 22 -5.18 8.05 -1.22
CA LYS A 22 -6.42 8.78 -1.52
C LYS A 22 -7.10 8.18 -2.76
N ALA A 23 -8.38 7.82 -2.63
CA ALA A 23 -9.09 7.10 -3.68
C ALA A 23 -9.35 7.98 -4.92
N SER A 24 -9.66 9.26 -4.69
CA SER A 24 -10.04 10.22 -5.75
C SER A 24 -8.94 11.23 -6.08
N THR A 25 -7.68 10.84 -5.91
CA THR A 25 -6.53 11.71 -6.20
C THR A 25 -5.52 10.95 -7.02
N ASP A 26 -5.07 11.54 -8.12
CA ASP A 26 -4.05 10.98 -9.00
C ASP A 26 -2.80 11.85 -9.03
N CYS A 27 -1.68 11.22 -9.38
CA CYS A 27 -0.49 11.96 -9.76
C CYS A 27 -0.71 12.63 -11.12
N THR A 28 -0.15 13.82 -11.27
CA THR A 28 -0.13 14.55 -12.54
C THR A 28 1.26 14.46 -13.16
N THR A 29 1.43 15.03 -14.36
CA THR A 29 2.75 15.19 -14.99
C THR A 29 3.72 16.01 -14.13
N ALA A 30 3.21 16.91 -13.28
CA ALA A 30 4.03 17.69 -12.35
C ALA A 30 4.45 16.90 -11.09
N GLY A 31 3.91 15.70 -10.89
CA GLY A 31 4.21 14.84 -9.74
C GLY A 31 2.96 14.41 -8.94
N CYS A 32 3.22 13.72 -7.84
CA CYS A 32 2.21 13.24 -6.90
C CYS A 32 2.02 14.22 -5.73
N PRO A 33 0.79 14.43 -5.24
CA PRO A 33 0.57 15.18 -4.00
C PRO A 33 1.35 14.58 -2.83
N ALA A 34 1.92 15.44 -1.99
CA ALA A 34 2.71 15.00 -0.84
C ALA A 34 1.90 14.17 0.17
N ASP A 35 0.59 14.40 0.25
CA ASP A 35 -0.34 13.70 1.13
C ASP A 35 -1.18 12.62 0.42
N LEU A 36 -0.75 12.19 -0.77
CA LEU A 36 -1.40 11.14 -1.56
C LEU A 36 -1.45 9.80 -0.82
N TRP A 37 -0.42 9.53 -0.01
CA TRP A 37 -0.26 8.30 0.76
C TRP A 37 -0.27 8.59 2.25
N LYS A 38 -0.84 7.68 3.03
CA LYS A 38 -0.88 7.68 4.48
C LYS A 38 -0.78 6.25 5.00
N LEU A 39 -0.51 6.11 6.29
CA LEU A 39 -0.58 4.81 6.95
C LEU A 39 -1.95 4.62 7.63
N SER A 40 -2.42 3.37 7.67
CA SER A 40 -3.56 3.01 8.52
C SER A 40 -3.32 3.37 9.99
N ILE A 41 -4.42 3.63 10.71
CA ILE A 41 -4.36 3.95 12.15
C ILE A 41 -3.80 2.75 12.92
N ALA A 42 -4.28 1.55 12.60
CA ALA A 42 -3.88 0.31 13.25
C ALA A 42 -3.07 -0.61 12.32
N ALA A 43 -2.19 -1.42 12.92
CA ALA A 43 -1.55 -2.53 12.23
C ALA A 43 -2.53 -3.71 12.09
N ARG A 44 -2.49 -4.39 10.94
CA ARG A 44 -3.36 -5.52 10.60
C ARG A 44 -2.60 -6.58 9.81
N SER A 45 -3.15 -7.78 9.86
CA SER A 45 -2.74 -8.90 9.04
C SER A 45 -3.20 -8.65 7.60
N TRP A 46 -2.38 -9.01 6.61
CA TRP A 46 -2.68 -8.74 5.20
C TRP A 46 -3.99 -9.40 4.76
N GLY A 47 -4.30 -10.58 5.31
CA GLY A 47 -5.52 -11.32 5.00
C GLY A 47 -6.81 -10.61 5.42
N VAL A 48 -6.81 -9.94 6.59
CA VAL A 48 -7.94 -9.13 7.05
C VAL A 48 -8.08 -7.88 6.18
N SER A 49 -6.95 -7.35 5.70
CA SER A 49 -6.94 -6.19 4.81
C SER A 49 -7.54 -6.36 3.43
N ARG A 50 -7.70 -7.62 2.99
CA ARG A 50 -8.45 -7.95 1.78
C ARG A 50 -9.95 -7.73 1.91
N SER A 51 -10.51 -7.70 3.13
CA SER A 51 -11.97 -7.80 3.33
C SER A 51 -12.71 -6.46 3.28
N GLY A 52 -12.03 -5.34 2.99
CA GLY A 52 -12.66 -4.03 2.82
C GLY A 52 -13.23 -3.40 4.11
N LEU A 53 -12.93 -3.95 5.28
CA LEU A 53 -13.42 -3.47 6.57
C LEU A 53 -12.63 -2.24 7.04
N LEU A 54 -12.95 -1.04 6.54
CA LEU A 54 -12.58 0.28 7.11
C LEU A 54 -11.15 0.38 7.67
N GLU A 55 -10.14 0.04 6.86
CA GLU A 55 -8.76 -0.02 7.36
C GLU A 55 -7.92 1.21 7.01
N CYS A 56 -8.33 1.90 5.95
CA CYS A 56 -7.80 3.19 5.59
C CYS A 56 -8.70 4.31 6.13
N PRO A 57 -8.14 5.49 6.44
CA PRO A 57 -8.93 6.65 6.78
C PRO A 57 -10.02 6.93 5.73
N ALA A 58 -11.11 7.58 6.14
CA ALA A 58 -12.18 7.93 5.21
C ALA A 58 -11.62 8.71 4.00
N GLY A 59 -11.98 8.27 2.79
CA GLY A 59 -11.48 8.84 1.53
C GLY A 59 -10.20 8.19 0.98
N ASP A 60 -9.58 7.29 1.75
CA ASP A 60 -8.38 6.54 1.34
C ASP A 60 -8.71 5.06 1.09
N ALA A 61 -7.91 4.40 0.26
CA ALA A 61 -8.05 3.00 -0.10
C ALA A 61 -6.71 2.26 0.03
N PHE A 62 -6.77 0.99 0.42
CA PHE A 62 -5.58 0.13 0.47
C PHE A 62 -5.14 -0.23 -0.95
N LYS A 63 -4.01 0.33 -1.39
CA LYS A 63 -3.54 0.25 -2.79
C LYS A 63 -2.05 -0.08 -2.85
N ALA A 64 -1.56 -0.41 -4.04
CA ALA A 64 -0.14 -0.49 -4.36
C ALA A 64 0.28 0.69 -5.26
N PRO A 65 1.52 1.19 -5.15
CA PRO A 65 2.07 2.16 -6.07
C PRO A 65 2.06 1.64 -7.50
N ARG A 66 1.65 2.47 -8.47
CA ARG A 66 1.53 2.07 -9.87
C ARG A 66 2.82 2.22 -10.66
N ASN A 67 3.75 3.03 -10.17
CA ASN A 67 5.03 3.32 -10.83
C ASN A 67 6.08 3.81 -9.82
N ALA A 68 7.31 4.01 -10.28
CA ALA A 68 8.43 4.44 -9.44
C ALA A 68 8.20 5.82 -8.78
N ALA A 69 7.55 6.75 -9.47
CA ALA A 69 7.23 8.07 -8.91
C ALA A 69 6.26 7.93 -7.73
N GLU A 70 5.19 7.16 -7.90
CA GLU A 70 4.27 6.83 -6.80
C GLU A 70 4.93 6.02 -5.69
N ASN A 71 6.00 5.27 -5.95
CA ASN A 71 6.68 4.47 -4.93
C ASN A 71 7.50 5.30 -3.92
N THR A 72 7.80 6.56 -4.25
CA THR A 72 8.59 7.46 -3.40
C THR A 72 7.80 7.93 -2.18
N SER A 73 6.52 8.29 -2.36
CA SER A 73 5.65 8.79 -1.29
C SER A 73 5.31 7.72 -0.21
N PRO A 74 4.93 6.47 -0.53
CA PRO A 74 4.75 5.39 0.43
C PRO A 74 6.03 5.12 1.24
N ARG A 75 7.19 5.21 0.60
CA ARG A 75 8.49 5.06 1.28
C ARG A 75 8.70 6.16 2.32
N ALA A 76 8.37 7.40 1.97
CA ALA A 76 8.47 8.53 2.89
C ALA A 76 7.52 8.36 4.09
N VAL A 77 6.26 7.99 3.86
CA VAL A 77 5.29 7.80 4.96
C VAL A 77 5.55 6.55 5.79
N ALA A 78 6.18 5.53 5.22
CA ALA A 78 6.63 4.37 5.95
C ALA A 78 7.78 4.71 6.92
N ALA A 79 8.55 5.78 6.67
CA ALA A 79 9.61 6.29 7.54
C ALA A 79 10.56 5.17 8.06
N GLY A 80 10.92 4.24 7.18
CA GLY A 80 11.80 3.09 7.50
C GLY A 80 11.09 1.87 8.11
N GLN A 81 9.80 1.97 8.44
CA GLN A 81 8.99 0.85 8.92
C GLN A 81 8.60 -0.09 7.78
N ARG A 82 8.44 -1.38 8.11
CA ARG A 82 7.84 -2.34 7.19
C ARG A 82 6.32 -2.20 7.21
N VAL A 83 5.75 -1.83 6.05
CA VAL A 83 4.31 -1.66 5.85
C VAL A 83 3.79 -2.61 4.77
N TRP A 84 2.50 -2.91 4.84
CA TRP A 84 1.78 -3.64 3.82
C TRP A 84 1.41 -2.73 2.64
N LEU A 85 1.53 -3.27 1.44
CA LEU A 85 1.01 -2.72 0.20
C LEU A 85 -0.02 -3.70 -0.33
N ASN A 86 -1.04 -3.20 -1.02
CA ASN A 86 -2.03 -4.07 -1.66
C ASN A 86 -1.49 -4.65 -2.98
N TYR A 87 -0.47 -5.50 -2.86
CA TYR A 87 0.18 -6.16 -3.98
C TYR A 87 0.54 -7.58 -3.59
N ALA A 88 0.13 -8.54 -4.40
CA ALA A 88 0.42 -9.95 -4.21
C ALA A 88 0.59 -10.65 -5.57
N ASP A 89 1.31 -11.74 -5.58
CA ASP A 89 1.50 -12.62 -6.73
C ASP A 89 0.69 -13.94 -6.59
N GLN A 90 -0.33 -13.94 -5.74
CA GLN A 90 -1.17 -15.13 -5.47
C GLN A 90 -1.86 -15.70 -6.72
N GLY A 91 -2.09 -14.88 -7.76
CA GLY A 91 -2.65 -15.35 -9.04
C GLY A 91 -1.63 -16.13 -9.89
N ARG A 92 -0.34 -15.79 -9.78
CA ARG A 92 0.78 -16.47 -10.44
C ARG A 92 2.08 -16.02 -9.78
N GLU A 93 2.78 -16.95 -9.14
CA GLU A 93 4.06 -16.68 -8.47
C GLU A 93 5.04 -15.97 -9.40
N GLY A 94 5.66 -14.90 -8.91
CA GLY A 94 6.54 -14.03 -9.69
C GLY A 94 5.82 -13.00 -10.58
N ALA A 95 4.49 -13.02 -10.67
CA ALA A 95 3.68 -12.01 -11.35
C ALA A 95 2.77 -11.27 -10.37
N TRP A 96 3.26 -10.11 -9.92
CA TRP A 96 2.59 -9.35 -8.90
C TRP A 96 1.47 -8.46 -9.46
N SER A 97 0.35 -8.38 -8.75
CA SER A 97 -0.78 -7.52 -9.11
C SER A 97 -1.50 -6.98 -7.86
N SER A 98 -2.27 -5.91 -8.04
CA SER A 98 -3.13 -5.38 -6.96
C SER A 98 -4.30 -6.32 -6.72
N TRP A 99 -4.65 -6.55 -5.44
CA TRP A 99 -5.72 -7.48 -5.06
C TRP A 99 -7.04 -6.73 -4.79
N GLY A 100 -8.16 -7.25 -5.32
CA GLY A 100 -9.50 -6.64 -5.20
C GLY A 100 -9.85 -5.65 -6.33
N PRO A 101 -11.08 -5.11 -6.35
CA PRO A 101 -11.52 -4.21 -7.42
C PRO A 101 -10.67 -2.92 -7.46
N ASN A 102 -10.25 -2.58 -8.68
CA ASN A 102 -9.42 -1.42 -8.99
C ASN A 102 -10.14 -0.10 -8.74
#